data_AF-U2EL64-F1
#
_entry.id   AF-U2EL64-F1
#
_cell.length_a   1.000
_cell.length_b   1.000
_cell.length_c   1.000
_cell.angle_alpha   90.00
_cell.angle_beta   90.00
_cell.angle_gamma   90.00
#
_symmetry.space_group_name_H-M   'P 1'
#
loop_
_entity.id
_entity.type
_entity.pdbx_description
1 polymer ?
#
loop_
_entity_poly.entity_id
_entity_poly.type
_entity_poly.pdbx_seq_one_letter_code
_entity_poly.pdbx_strand_id
1 'polypeptide(L)'
;QPSDTGGYGSTETGYGGDHSAQDRIKQEKTEEDTEKGTASAVPFLSGEIEPAQPENWQKEKILLEMTEQEIPYKIYEFYRNNPEETEREAYLYELYGDVKREAHTKDGILTAESGSSGFYILWSEGTSMKEAFWYWDEVSLEIGKRIEKGTYLPLLSVSEEALENGEETEEETLQPEKVQEVIEEKEPI
;
A
#
# COMPACT_ATOMS: atom_id res chain seq x y z
N GLN A 1 17.58 -18.29 51.41
CA GLN A 1 16.45 -18.94 52.11
C GLN A 1 16.72 -18.88 53.61
N PRO A 2 15.71 -18.53 54.42
CA PRO A 2 14.59 -19.42 54.79
C PRO A 2 13.26 -18.90 54.20
N SER A 3 12.36 -19.72 53.67
CA SER A 3 11.52 -20.80 54.21
C SER A 3 10.13 -20.31 54.59
N ASP A 4 9.21 -20.65 53.69
CA ASP A 4 7.77 -20.87 53.85
C ASP A 4 7.29 -21.19 55.28
N THR A 5 6.22 -20.50 55.70
CA THR A 5 5.20 -21.04 56.63
C THR A 5 3.84 -20.46 56.22
N GLY A 6 2.88 -21.36 55.95
CA GLY A 6 1.47 -21.08 55.62
C GLY A 6 0.71 -20.28 56.69
N GLY A 7 -0.59 -20.01 56.60
CA GLY A 7 -1.71 -20.58 55.87
C GLY A 7 -2.98 -20.28 56.70
N TYR A 8 -4.17 -20.32 56.06
CA TYR A 8 -5.53 -20.31 56.67
C TYR A 8 -5.91 -19.04 57.47
N GLY A 9 -7.15 -18.53 57.54
CA GLY A 9 -8.52 -18.87 57.11
C GLY A 9 -9.44 -17.80 57.75
N SER A 10 -10.47 -17.32 57.06
CA SER A 10 -11.90 -17.54 57.38
C SER A 10 -12.63 -16.31 57.94
N THR A 11 -13.78 -16.01 57.32
CA THR A 11 -15.13 -15.76 57.89
C THR A 11 -16.04 -15.63 56.66
N GLU A 12 -16.89 -16.60 56.31
CA GLU A 12 -18.11 -17.08 56.96
C GLU A 12 -19.11 -15.95 57.28
N THR A 13 -20.09 -15.79 56.38
CA THR A 13 -21.50 -15.56 56.76
C THR A 13 -22.37 -16.34 55.80
N GLY A 14 -22.91 -17.46 56.26
CA GLY A 14 -23.96 -18.18 55.58
C GLY A 14 -25.32 -17.50 55.76
N TYR A 15 -26.20 -17.71 54.80
CA TYR A 15 -27.64 -17.82 55.04
C TYR A 15 -28.19 -18.87 54.06
N GLY A 16 -28.50 -20.05 54.61
CA GLY A 16 -29.33 -21.03 53.96
C GLY A 16 -30.78 -20.56 53.93
N GLY A 17 -31.45 -20.81 52.82
CA GLY A 17 -32.87 -20.55 52.62
C GLY A 17 -33.45 -21.60 51.70
N ASP A 18 -33.86 -22.71 52.29
CA ASP A 18 -34.69 -23.75 51.69
C ASP A 18 -36.03 -23.11 51.25
N HIS A 19 -36.34 -23.14 49.95
CA HIS A 19 -37.68 -22.84 49.46
C HIS A 19 -38.18 -23.95 48.53
N SER A 20 -38.79 -24.92 49.20
CA SER A 20 -39.95 -25.73 48.80
C SER A 20 -40.72 -25.26 47.56
N ALA A 21 -40.95 -26.22 46.66
CA ALA A 21 -41.95 -26.16 45.60
C ALA A 21 -43.36 -25.93 46.18
N GLN A 22 -43.96 -24.78 45.88
CA GLN A 22 -45.40 -24.58 45.66
C GLN A 22 -45.68 -23.08 45.66
N ASP A 23 -45.61 -22.45 44.49
CA ASP A 23 -46.55 -21.37 44.21
C ASP A 23 -46.95 -21.38 42.74
N ARG A 24 -48.20 -21.81 42.54
CA ARG A 24 -48.88 -21.94 41.25
C ARG A 24 -49.32 -20.55 40.83
N ILE A 25 -48.52 -19.84 40.04
CA ILE A 25 -49.03 -18.70 39.28
C ILE A 25 -49.35 -19.21 37.87
N LYS A 26 -50.65 -19.34 37.61
CA LYS A 26 -51.23 -19.59 36.29
C LYS A 26 -50.65 -18.58 35.29
N GLN A 27 -49.82 -19.03 34.36
CA GLN A 27 -49.65 -18.34 33.09
C GLN A 27 -50.70 -18.87 32.12
N GLU A 28 -51.70 -18.03 31.90
CA GLU A 28 -52.68 -18.16 30.84
C GLU A 28 -51.95 -18.13 29.50
N LYS A 29 -52.13 -19.18 28.69
CA LYS A 29 -51.67 -19.24 27.31
C LYS A 29 -52.47 -18.21 26.51
N THR A 30 -51.88 -17.07 26.19
CA THR A 30 -52.32 -16.27 25.06
C THR A 30 -51.42 -16.65 23.89
N GLU A 31 -51.96 -17.49 22.99
CA GLU A 31 -51.40 -17.70 21.65
C GLU A 31 -51.67 -16.42 20.87
N GLU A 32 -50.75 -15.46 20.96
CA GLU A 32 -50.67 -14.36 20.01
C GLU A 32 -49.93 -14.90 18.79
N ASP A 33 -50.68 -15.06 17.70
CA ASP A 33 -50.20 -15.49 16.39
C ASP A 33 -49.36 -14.33 15.80
N THR A 34 -48.15 -14.13 16.32
CA THR A 34 -47.17 -13.26 15.70
C THR A 34 -46.72 -13.92 14.42
N GLU A 35 -47.28 -13.45 13.31
CA GLU A 35 -46.83 -13.73 11.94
C GLU A 35 -45.29 -13.60 11.91
N LYS A 36 -44.61 -14.74 11.93
CA LYS A 36 -43.14 -14.83 11.84
C LYS A 36 -42.74 -14.35 10.45
N GLY A 37 -42.49 -13.05 10.32
CA GLY A 37 -41.63 -12.52 9.29
C GLY A 37 -40.25 -13.18 9.44
N THR A 38 -40.05 -14.31 8.76
CA THR A 38 -38.74 -14.92 8.64
C THR A 38 -37.96 -14.00 7.72
N ALA A 39 -37.26 -13.02 8.30
CA ALA A 39 -36.28 -12.25 7.57
C ALA A 39 -35.37 -13.28 6.90
N SER A 40 -35.42 -13.33 5.57
CA SER A 40 -34.54 -14.19 4.77
C SER A 40 -33.13 -13.83 5.18
N ALA A 41 -32.43 -14.75 5.86
CA ALA A 41 -31.04 -14.56 6.21
C ALA A 41 -30.28 -14.45 4.88
N VAL A 42 -29.92 -13.21 4.53
CA VAL A 42 -29.04 -12.96 3.39
C VAL A 42 -27.77 -13.72 3.72
N PRO A 43 -27.32 -14.67 2.87
CA PRO A 43 -26.05 -15.33 3.11
C PRO A 43 -24.99 -14.24 3.26
N PHE A 44 -24.30 -14.21 4.40
CA PHE A 44 -23.05 -13.48 4.49
C PHE A 44 -22.15 -14.13 3.44
N LEU A 45 -21.91 -13.42 2.34
CA LEU A 45 -20.76 -13.70 1.49
C LEU A 45 -19.54 -13.40 2.36
N SER A 46 -19.13 -14.39 3.16
CA SER A 46 -17.75 -14.48 3.60
C SER A 46 -16.95 -14.60 2.31
N GLY A 47 -16.59 -13.47 1.70
CA GLY A 47 -15.68 -13.45 0.57
C GLY A 47 -14.39 -14.05 1.08
N GLU A 48 -14.20 -15.34 0.83
CA GLU A 48 -12.99 -16.05 1.21
C GLU A 48 -11.84 -15.37 0.46
N ILE A 49 -10.87 -14.87 1.21
CA ILE A 49 -9.69 -14.27 0.62
C ILE A 49 -8.80 -15.43 0.16
N GLU A 50 -8.58 -15.50 -1.15
CA GLU A 50 -7.84 -16.59 -1.75
C GLU A 50 -6.34 -16.26 -1.77
N PRO A 51 -5.47 -17.13 -1.21
CA PRO A 51 -4.03 -16.92 -1.27
C PRO A 51 -3.53 -17.12 -2.71
N ALA A 52 -2.62 -16.25 -3.14
CA ALA A 52 -2.02 -16.25 -4.46
C ALA A 52 -0.56 -15.80 -4.41
N GLN A 53 0.06 -15.67 -5.58
CA GLN A 53 1.39 -15.10 -5.75
C GLN A 53 1.26 -13.81 -6.56
N PRO A 54 2.03 -12.76 -6.23
CA PRO A 54 1.93 -11.50 -6.96
C PRO A 54 2.47 -11.66 -8.38
N GLU A 55 1.68 -11.23 -9.36
CA GLU A 55 2.03 -11.21 -10.77
C GLU A 55 2.99 -10.06 -11.09
N ASN A 56 3.66 -10.14 -12.24
CA ASN A 56 4.68 -9.15 -12.61
C ASN A 56 4.12 -7.71 -12.69
N TRP A 57 2.90 -7.52 -13.19
CA TRP A 57 2.29 -6.20 -13.27
C TRP A 57 1.99 -5.60 -11.89
N GLN A 58 1.66 -6.45 -10.91
CA GLN A 58 1.44 -6.02 -9.51
C GLN A 58 2.77 -5.60 -8.89
N LYS A 59 3.80 -6.43 -9.07
CA LYS A 59 5.17 -6.12 -8.63
C LYS A 59 5.65 -4.80 -9.23
N GLU A 60 5.34 -4.55 -10.50
CA GLU A 60 5.68 -3.30 -11.18
C GLU A 60 4.98 -2.09 -10.60
N LYS A 61 3.65 -2.16 -10.45
CA LYS A 61 2.89 -1.09 -9.80
C LYS A 61 3.41 -0.80 -8.40
N ILE A 62 3.61 -1.83 -7.57
CA ILE A 62 4.04 -1.67 -6.18
C ILE A 62 5.42 -1.04 -6.11
N LEU A 63 6.37 -1.49 -6.91
CA LEU A 63 7.74 -0.98 -6.82
C LEU A 63 7.88 0.43 -7.41
N LEU A 64 7.17 0.73 -8.52
CA LEU A 64 7.50 1.87 -9.38
C LEU A 64 6.42 2.96 -9.44
N GLU A 65 5.13 2.58 -9.35
CA GLU A 65 4.01 3.52 -9.57
C GLU A 65 3.35 3.95 -8.26
N MET A 66 3.25 3.03 -7.29
CA MET A 66 2.59 3.26 -6.00
C MET A 66 3.51 3.95 -4.99
N THR A 67 4.76 4.20 -5.35
CA THR A 67 5.81 4.70 -4.47
C THR A 67 6.18 6.11 -4.85
N GLU A 68 6.67 6.88 -3.90
CA GLU A 68 7.18 8.22 -4.20
C GLU A 68 8.36 8.10 -5.17
N GLN A 69 8.46 9.01 -6.13
CA GLN A 69 9.48 8.96 -7.20
C GLN A 69 10.92 8.88 -6.65
N GLU A 70 11.16 9.41 -5.45
CA GLU A 70 12.45 9.34 -4.77
C GLU A 70 12.81 7.93 -4.30
N ILE A 71 11.83 7.08 -3.98
CA ILE A 71 12.07 5.75 -3.39
C ILE A 71 12.80 4.83 -4.39
N PRO A 72 12.32 4.63 -5.64
CA PRO A 72 13.05 3.83 -6.63
C PRO A 72 14.46 4.35 -6.89
N TYR A 73 14.64 5.68 -6.89
CA TYR A 73 15.95 6.31 -7.07
C TYR A 73 16.93 5.97 -5.94
N LYS A 74 16.50 6.15 -4.68
CA LYS A 74 17.29 5.80 -3.49
C LYS A 74 17.68 4.32 -3.48
N ILE A 75 16.74 3.43 -3.83
CA ILE A 75 16.99 1.99 -3.93
C ILE A 75 18.04 1.69 -5.01
N TYR A 76 17.90 2.27 -6.20
CA TYR A 76 18.85 2.08 -7.30
C TYR A 76 20.27 2.48 -6.90
N GLU A 77 20.44 3.68 -6.34
CA GLU A 77 21.74 4.17 -5.91
C GLU A 77 22.36 3.28 -4.82
N PHE A 78 21.54 2.84 -3.85
CA PHE A 78 22.02 1.96 -2.78
C PHE A 78 22.47 0.59 -3.34
N TYR A 79 21.67 -0.03 -4.20
CA TYR A 79 21.95 -1.38 -4.74
C TYR A 79 23.21 -1.41 -5.59
N ARG A 80 23.52 -0.32 -6.31
CA ARG A 80 24.76 -0.18 -7.08
C ARG A 80 26.00 -0.19 -6.19
N ASN A 81 25.91 0.36 -4.98
CA ASN A 81 27.05 0.53 -4.08
C ASN A 81 27.16 -0.60 -3.04
N ASN A 82 26.08 -1.31 -2.76
CA ASN A 82 26.02 -2.35 -1.74
C ASN A 82 25.53 -3.67 -2.38
N PRO A 83 26.44 -4.60 -2.74
CA PRO A 83 26.08 -5.87 -3.39
C PRO A 83 25.50 -6.92 -2.43
N GLU A 84 25.74 -6.78 -1.12
CA GLU A 84 25.32 -7.76 -0.10
C GLU A 84 23.80 -7.77 0.11
N GLU A 85 23.20 -8.97 0.18
CA GLU A 85 21.74 -9.15 0.25
C GLU A 85 21.14 -8.67 1.58
N THR A 86 21.80 -8.96 2.69
CA THR A 86 21.30 -8.64 4.04
C THR A 86 21.18 -7.13 4.29
N GLU A 87 22.09 -6.33 3.75
CA GLU A 87 22.02 -4.87 3.85
C GLU A 87 20.88 -4.30 3.02
N ARG A 88 20.59 -4.93 1.87
CA ARG A 88 19.50 -4.52 0.98
C ARG A 88 18.13 -4.73 1.61
N GLU A 89 17.89 -5.86 2.26
CA GLU A 89 16.61 -6.14 2.93
C GLU A 89 16.30 -5.12 4.04
N ALA A 90 17.29 -4.84 4.91
CA ALA A 90 17.14 -3.84 5.96
C ALA A 90 16.83 -2.45 5.39
N TYR A 91 17.51 -2.09 4.28
CA TYR A 91 17.30 -0.83 3.59
C TYR A 91 15.91 -0.71 2.94
N LEU A 92 15.38 -1.82 2.39
CA LEU A 92 14.02 -1.83 1.83
C LEU A 92 12.98 -1.52 2.91
N TYR A 93 13.09 -2.11 4.11
CA TYR A 93 12.18 -1.79 5.21
C TYR A 93 12.29 -0.32 5.63
N GLU A 94 13.50 0.23 5.72
CA GLU A 94 13.72 1.64 6.06
C GLU A 94 13.01 2.60 5.08
N LEU A 95 13.07 2.30 3.78
CA LEU A 95 12.48 3.16 2.75
C LEU A 95 10.97 2.97 2.59
N TYR A 96 10.49 1.73 2.63
CA TYR A 96 9.06 1.47 2.45
C TYR A 96 8.25 1.75 3.71
N GLY A 97 8.86 1.58 4.89
CA GLY A 97 8.27 1.80 6.21
C GLY A 97 7.06 0.91 6.48
N ASP A 98 6.25 1.30 7.47
CA ASP A 98 4.95 0.67 7.74
C ASP A 98 3.84 1.51 7.08
N VAL A 99 3.78 1.47 5.74
CA VAL A 99 2.91 2.33 4.93
C VAL A 99 2.01 1.49 4.03
N LYS A 100 0.71 1.79 4.08
CA LYS A 100 -0.29 1.25 3.16
C LYS A 100 -0.43 2.15 1.94
N ARG A 101 -0.34 1.54 0.76
CA ARG A 101 -0.49 2.19 -0.56
C ARG A 101 -1.58 1.51 -1.36
N GLU A 102 -2.30 2.28 -2.16
CA GLU A 102 -3.41 1.79 -2.98
C GLU A 102 -3.32 2.33 -4.41
N ALA A 103 -3.68 1.49 -5.37
CA ALA A 103 -3.82 1.86 -6.77
C ALA A 103 -5.14 1.34 -7.33
N HIS A 104 -5.85 2.19 -8.08
CA HIS A 104 -7.02 1.78 -8.83
C HIS A 104 -6.60 1.04 -10.11
N THR A 105 -7.16 -0.14 -10.31
CA THR A 105 -6.97 -0.98 -11.50
C THR A 105 -8.30 -1.15 -12.24
N LYS A 106 -8.27 -1.80 -13.40
CA LYS A 106 -9.50 -2.10 -14.16
C LYS A 106 -10.43 -3.06 -13.40
N ASP A 107 -9.84 -3.94 -12.60
CA ASP A 107 -10.53 -5.02 -11.89
C ASP A 107 -10.82 -4.67 -10.42
N GLY A 108 -10.44 -3.48 -9.96
CA GLY A 108 -10.78 -2.93 -8.65
C GLY A 108 -9.60 -2.19 -8.00
N ILE A 109 -9.24 -2.56 -6.77
CA ILE A 109 -8.19 -1.89 -6.00
C ILE A 109 -7.06 -2.87 -5.72
N LEU A 110 -5.82 -2.48 -6.04
CA LEU A 110 -4.60 -3.12 -5.58
C LEU A 110 -4.11 -2.38 -4.34
N THR A 111 -3.96 -3.09 -3.24
CA THR A 111 -3.39 -2.59 -1.98
C THR A 111 -2.05 -3.27 -1.73
N ALA A 112 -1.06 -2.50 -1.30
CA ALA A 112 0.20 -3.03 -0.77
C ALA A 112 0.52 -2.33 0.55
N GLU A 113 0.68 -3.12 1.61
CA GLU A 113 1.07 -2.69 2.93
C GLU A 113 2.46 -3.24 3.23
N SER A 114 3.44 -2.35 3.40
CA SER A 114 4.77 -2.77 3.82
C SER A 114 4.80 -2.99 5.33
N GLY A 115 5.53 -4.01 5.76
CA GLY A 115 5.82 -4.29 7.15
C GLY A 115 7.25 -4.78 7.35
N SER A 116 7.58 -5.28 8.53
CA SER A 116 8.96 -5.66 8.90
C SER A 116 9.61 -6.71 7.99
N SER A 117 8.83 -7.50 7.26
CA SER A 117 9.33 -8.67 6.51
C SER A 117 9.00 -8.67 5.02
N GLY A 118 8.25 -7.68 4.54
CA GLY A 118 7.82 -7.64 3.14
C GLY A 118 6.57 -6.81 2.92
N PHE A 119 5.94 -7.01 1.77
CA PHE A 119 4.62 -6.48 1.44
C PHE A 119 3.54 -7.52 1.68
N TYR A 120 2.49 -7.12 2.39
CA TYR A 120 1.18 -7.76 2.29
C TYR A 120 0.38 -7.10 1.15
N ILE A 121 -0.08 -7.90 0.20
CA ILE A 121 -0.70 -7.45 -1.05
C ILE A 121 -2.12 -7.99 -1.12
N LEU A 122 -3.09 -7.14 -1.43
CA LEU A 122 -4.50 -7.49 -1.54
C LEU A 122 -5.08 -6.90 -2.83
N TRP A 123 -5.77 -7.71 -3.65
CA TRP A 123 -6.38 -7.25 -4.91
C TRP A 123 -7.62 -8.04 -5.30
N SER A 124 -8.51 -7.41 -6.04
CA SER A 124 -9.71 -8.06 -6.59
C SER A 124 -9.41 -8.72 -7.93
N GLU A 125 -9.94 -9.92 -8.10
CA GLU A 125 -9.91 -10.67 -9.35
C GLU A 125 -11.32 -11.20 -9.63
N GLY A 126 -12.05 -10.54 -10.53
CA GLY A 126 -13.46 -10.85 -10.78
C GLY A 126 -14.32 -10.63 -9.54
N THR A 127 -14.90 -11.71 -9.01
CA THR A 127 -15.71 -11.69 -7.77
C THR A 127 -14.93 -12.14 -6.54
N SER A 128 -13.66 -12.53 -6.71
CA SER A 128 -12.81 -13.02 -5.63
C SER A 128 -11.88 -11.92 -5.11
N MET A 129 -11.56 -12.01 -3.83
CA MET A 129 -10.51 -11.22 -3.18
C MET A 129 -9.27 -12.09 -3.07
N LYS A 130 -8.10 -11.56 -3.43
CA LYS A 130 -6.84 -12.31 -3.45
C LYS A 130 -5.83 -11.66 -2.54
N GLU A 131 -5.05 -12.46 -1.82
CA GLU A 131 -3.94 -11.99 -0.99
C GLU A 131 -2.62 -12.65 -1.35
N ALA A 132 -1.53 -11.95 -1.12
CA ALA A 132 -0.19 -12.53 -1.17
C ALA A 132 0.74 -11.81 -0.19
N PHE A 133 1.76 -12.52 0.29
CA PHE A 133 2.88 -11.92 0.98
C PHE A 133 4.11 -11.99 0.07
N TRP A 134 4.81 -10.87 -0.08
CA TRP A 134 6.02 -10.76 -0.90
C TRP A 134 7.19 -10.32 -0.01
N TYR A 135 8.09 -11.25 0.28
CA TYR A 135 9.14 -11.09 1.28
C TYR A 135 10.28 -10.17 0.81
N TRP A 136 11.01 -9.54 1.74
CA TRP A 136 12.07 -8.59 1.39
C TRP A 136 13.21 -9.19 0.57
N ASP A 137 13.56 -10.45 0.79
CA ASP A 137 14.54 -11.19 -0.02
C ASP A 137 14.05 -11.35 -1.48
N GLU A 138 12.78 -11.72 -1.67
CA GLU A 138 12.16 -11.84 -2.99
C GLU A 138 11.99 -10.49 -3.69
N VAL A 139 11.65 -9.45 -2.93
CA VAL A 139 11.56 -8.07 -3.42
C VAL A 139 12.94 -7.59 -3.88
N SER A 140 13.96 -7.77 -3.04
CA SER A 140 15.36 -7.43 -3.33
C SER A 140 15.85 -8.13 -4.60
N LEU A 141 15.57 -9.42 -4.73
CA LEU A 141 15.91 -10.20 -5.90
C LEU A 141 15.23 -9.67 -7.19
N GLU A 142 13.94 -9.33 -7.12
CA GLU A 142 13.22 -8.77 -8.26
C GLU A 142 13.74 -7.38 -8.67
N ILE A 143 14.03 -6.53 -7.69
CA ILE A 143 14.66 -5.23 -7.91
C ILE A 143 16.02 -5.41 -8.59
N GLY A 144 16.86 -6.32 -8.09
CA GLY A 144 18.15 -6.66 -8.69
C GLY A 144 18.02 -7.07 -10.16
N LYS A 145 17.10 -7.99 -10.47
CA LYS A 145 16.81 -8.41 -11.85
C LYS A 145 16.39 -7.25 -12.76
N ARG A 146 15.59 -6.31 -12.25
CA ARG A 146 15.14 -5.13 -13.01
C ARG A 146 16.28 -4.13 -13.21
N ILE A 147 17.16 -3.97 -12.23
CA ILE A 147 18.35 -3.13 -12.35
C ILE A 147 19.29 -3.69 -13.41
N GLU A 148 19.57 -4.99 -13.38
CA GLU A 148 20.40 -5.69 -14.38
C GLU A 148 19.84 -5.54 -15.81
N LYS A 149 18.51 -5.56 -15.95
CA LYS A 149 17.81 -5.36 -17.22
C LYS A 149 17.65 -3.89 -17.63
N GLY A 150 17.97 -2.94 -16.77
CA GLY A 150 17.77 -1.51 -17.01
C GLY A 150 16.30 -1.06 -16.98
N THR A 151 15.41 -1.82 -16.31
CA THR A 151 13.96 -1.54 -16.25
C THR A 151 13.49 -1.12 -14.86
N TYR A 152 14.40 -0.96 -13.88
CA TYR A 152 14.01 -0.64 -12.51
C TYR A 152 13.71 0.84 -12.30
N LEU A 153 14.55 1.74 -12.81
CA LEU A 153 14.21 3.14 -12.84
C LEU A 153 13.31 3.34 -14.06
N PRO A 154 12.02 3.68 -13.89
CA PRO A 154 11.29 4.26 -14.99
C PRO A 154 12.11 5.50 -15.35
N LEU A 155 12.65 5.52 -16.57
CA LEU A 155 13.11 6.78 -17.14
C LEU A 155 11.94 7.73 -16.91
N LEU A 156 12.19 8.88 -16.29
CA LEU A 156 11.26 9.98 -16.37
C LEU A 156 11.12 10.24 -17.86
N SER A 157 10.17 9.55 -18.50
CA SER A 157 9.69 9.89 -19.82
C SER A 157 9.15 11.29 -19.59
N VAL A 158 10.02 12.27 -19.84
CA VAL A 158 9.61 13.59 -20.27
C VAL A 158 8.54 13.28 -21.29
N SER A 159 7.29 13.49 -20.91
CA SER A 159 6.18 13.18 -21.79
C SER A 159 6.53 13.84 -23.12
N GLU A 160 6.46 13.09 -24.21
CA GLU A 160 6.66 13.63 -25.56
C GLU A 160 5.69 14.83 -25.80
N GLU A 161 4.63 14.92 -24.99
CA GLU A 161 3.68 16.03 -24.82
C GLU A 161 4.28 17.36 -24.32
N ALA A 162 5.42 17.35 -23.60
CA ALA A 162 6.12 18.57 -23.18
C ALA A 162 7.05 19.14 -24.29
N LEU A 163 7.34 18.36 -25.33
CA LEU A 163 8.02 18.83 -26.54
C LEU A 163 7.05 19.34 -27.61
N GLU A 164 5.77 18.94 -27.58
CA GLU A 164 4.77 19.39 -28.55
C GLU A 164 4.19 20.79 -28.23
N ASN A 165 4.31 21.26 -26.99
CA ASN A 165 3.92 22.64 -26.60
C ASN A 165 5.07 23.66 -26.73
N GLY A 166 6.01 23.41 -27.65
CA GLY A 166 7.18 24.25 -27.94
C GLY A 166 7.12 25.03 -29.26
N GLU A 167 5.95 25.13 -29.91
CA GLU A 167 5.75 25.97 -31.09
C GLU A 167 4.49 26.85 -30.94
N GLU A 168 4.60 27.94 -30.20
CA GLU A 168 4.03 29.21 -30.63
C GLU A 168 5.20 30.17 -30.83
N THR A 169 5.74 30.17 -32.04
CA THR A 169 6.55 31.28 -32.55
C THR A 169 5.65 32.51 -32.59
N GLU A 170 5.69 33.34 -31.55
CA GLU A 170 5.27 34.72 -31.66
C GLU A 170 6.21 35.40 -32.67
N GLU A 171 5.70 35.62 -33.89
CA GLU A 171 6.28 36.53 -34.87
C GLU A 171 6.33 37.95 -34.29
N GLU A 172 7.35 38.28 -33.51
CA GLU A 172 7.71 39.68 -33.28
C GLU A 172 8.73 40.12 -34.34
N THR A 173 8.20 40.58 -35.47
CA THR A 173 8.93 41.25 -36.54
C THR A 173 9.48 42.61 -36.04
N LEU A 174 10.58 42.58 -35.28
CA LEU A 174 11.35 43.79 -34.98
C LEU A 174 12.27 44.11 -36.17
N GLN A 175 11.94 45.20 -36.84
CA GLN A 175 12.58 45.73 -38.05
C GLN A 175 14.09 45.99 -37.86
N PRO A 176 14.91 45.91 -38.91
CA PRO A 176 16.33 46.20 -38.81
C PRO A 176 16.59 47.71 -38.85
N GLU A 177 16.86 48.34 -37.71
CA GLU A 177 17.47 49.68 -37.66
C GLU A 177 19.00 49.54 -37.59
N LYS A 178 19.64 49.28 -38.75
CA LYS A 178 21.09 49.45 -38.89
C LYS A 178 21.38 50.94 -39.06
N VAL A 179 21.76 51.53 -37.94
CA VAL A 179 22.37 52.85 -37.79
C VAL A 179 23.52 53.02 -38.79
N GLN A 180 23.51 54.15 -39.50
CA GLN A 180 24.55 54.59 -40.42
C GLN A 180 25.91 54.68 -39.71
N GLU A 181 26.88 53.94 -40.21
CA GLU A 181 28.29 54.06 -39.88
C GLU A 181 28.85 55.28 -40.64
N VAL A 182 28.98 56.41 -39.95
CA VAL A 182 29.82 57.53 -40.40
C VAL A 182 31.15 57.41 -39.69
N ILE A 183 32.17 56.94 -40.39
CA ILE A 183 33.56 57.21 -40.06
C ILE A 183 34.22 57.75 -41.34
N GLU A 184 34.59 59.01 -41.26
CA GLU A 184 35.21 59.84 -42.28
C GLU A 184 36.75 59.68 -42.26
N GLU A 185 37.37 59.88 -43.44
CA GLU A 185 38.79 60.26 -43.66
C GLU A 185 39.88 59.14 -43.51
N LYS A 186 40.88 58.92 -44.41
CA LYS A 186 41.50 59.67 -45.53
C LYS A 186 42.15 58.75 -46.59
N GLU A 187 42.21 59.30 -47.81
CA GLU A 187 43.05 59.16 -49.02
C GLU A 187 44.14 58.06 -49.17
N PRO A 188 44.33 57.53 -50.41
CA PRO A 188 45.57 56.89 -50.84
C PRO A 188 46.50 57.83 -51.67
N ILE A 189 47.80 57.54 -51.58
CA ILE A 189 48.95 58.14 -52.33
C ILE A 189 48.91 57.75 -53.81
#